data_AF-A0A1Y1BCY6-F1
#
_entry.id   AF-A0A1Y1BCY6-F1
#
_cell.length_a   1.000
_cell.length_b   1.000
_cell.length_c   1.000
_cell.angle_alpha   90.00
_cell.angle_beta   90.00
_cell.angle_gamma   90.00
#
_symmetry.space_group_name_H-M   'P 1'
#
loop_
_entity.id
_entity.type
_entity.pdbx_description
1 polymer ?
#
loop_
_entity_poly.entity_id
_entity_poly.type
_entity_poly.pdbx_seq_one_letter_code
_entity_poly.pdbx_strand_id
1 'polypeptide(L)'
;MVLELLPEGEKLALNRDVVHRGASNKGVTQHATVIFHLQQVLSHFARQKKYDKFYIGVTNDVDTRLASHRRNKPEYRWMVPIYEEDSVNVSNAFDLMEQEAIDYFRSGFYDHNSGEHLVCGNGPRGASPKMCLYILIREIPPSKRKT
;
A
#
# COMPACT_ATOMS: atom_id res chain seq x y z
N MET A 1 3.37 -19.02 14.07
CA MET A 1 2.27 -18.17 13.56
C MET A 1 2.64 -17.77 12.15
N VAL A 2 1.73 -17.85 11.19
CA VAL A 2 1.98 -17.44 9.79
C VAL A 2 1.29 -16.10 9.56
N LEU A 3 1.95 -15.16 8.89
CA LEU A 3 1.34 -13.89 8.48
C LEU A 3 0.21 -14.16 7.48
N GLU A 4 -0.99 -13.68 7.78
CA GLU A 4 -2.20 -13.86 6.98
C GLU A 4 -2.87 -12.52 6.69
N LEU A 5 -3.60 -12.45 5.57
CA LEU A 5 -4.50 -11.33 5.32
C LEU A 5 -5.65 -11.41 6.33
N LEU A 6 -6.06 -10.29 6.90
CA LEU A 6 -7.21 -10.27 7.80
C LEU A 6 -8.46 -10.72 7.04
N PRO A 7 -9.25 -11.68 7.57
CA PRO A 7 -10.45 -12.19 6.90
C PRO A 7 -11.42 -11.06 6.55
N GLU A 8 -12.05 -11.15 5.39
CA GLU A 8 -12.96 -10.09 4.90
C GLU A 8 -14.12 -9.82 5.85
N GLY A 9 -14.68 -10.85 6.49
CA GLY A 9 -15.73 -10.68 7.50
C GLY A 9 -15.28 -9.89 8.73
N GLU A 10 -14.05 -10.10 9.20
CA GLU A 10 -13.46 -9.32 10.29
C GLU A 10 -13.09 -7.90 9.84
N LYS A 11 -12.60 -7.76 8.60
CA LYS A 11 -12.37 -6.45 7.96
C LYS A 11 -13.67 -5.64 7.88
N LEU A 12 -14.78 -6.24 7.48
CA LEU A 12 -16.10 -5.59 7.42
C LEU A 12 -16.64 -5.24 8.81
N ALA A 13 -16.35 -6.05 9.83
CA ALA A 13 -16.70 -5.73 11.21
C ALA A 13 -15.88 -4.56 11.79
N LEU A 14 -14.66 -4.35 11.30
CA LEU A 14 -13.85 -3.16 11.57
C LEU A 14 -14.32 -1.93 10.78
N ASN A 15 -15.02 -2.15 9.66
CA ASN A 15 -15.32 -1.17 8.61
C ASN A 15 -16.82 -1.05 8.27
N ARG A 16 -17.74 -1.21 9.24
CA ARG A 16 -19.19 -1.15 8.95
C ARG A 16 -19.64 0.16 8.28
N ASP A 17 -18.87 1.25 8.39
CA ASP A 17 -19.23 2.55 7.82
C ASP A 17 -18.39 3.02 6.63
N VAL A 18 -17.19 2.48 6.38
CA VAL A 18 -16.31 3.05 5.34
C VAL A 18 -15.34 2.01 4.78
N VAL A 19 -15.80 1.19 3.82
CA VAL A 19 -14.93 0.86 2.69
C VAL A 19 -15.04 2.04 1.74
N HIS A 20 -14.14 3.00 1.84
CA HIS A 20 -13.93 3.93 0.72
C HIS A 20 -13.24 3.14 -0.39
N ARG A 21 -14.06 2.36 -1.10
CA ARG A 21 -13.99 2.34 -2.56
C ARG A 21 -14.04 3.81 -2.96
N GLY A 22 -12.95 4.33 -3.50
CA GLY A 22 -12.79 5.74 -3.89
C GLY A 22 -13.78 6.13 -4.97
N ALA A 23 -15.08 6.09 -4.67
CA ALA A 23 -16.13 6.48 -5.57
C ALA A 23 -16.24 8.01 -5.55
N SER A 24 -15.77 8.60 -6.65
CA SER A 24 -16.45 9.69 -7.37
C SER A 24 -16.24 11.16 -6.98
N ASN A 25 -15.48 11.52 -5.94
CA ASN A 25 -15.13 12.94 -5.73
C ASN A 25 -13.66 13.24 -6.05
N LYS A 26 -13.47 13.64 -7.31
CA LYS A 26 -12.28 14.24 -7.95
C LYS A 26 -11.20 14.72 -6.96
N GLY A 27 -10.09 13.98 -6.90
CA GLY A 27 -8.77 14.56 -6.65
C GLY A 27 -8.40 14.98 -5.22
N VAL A 28 -9.22 14.68 -4.20
CA VAL A 28 -8.82 14.92 -2.81
C VAL A 28 -8.71 13.58 -2.10
N THR A 29 -7.50 13.02 -2.04
CA THR A 29 -7.16 12.07 -0.98
C THR A 29 -7.50 12.74 0.35
N GLN A 30 -8.60 12.35 1.00
CA GLN A 30 -8.95 12.91 2.29
C GLN A 30 -7.99 12.35 3.33
N HIS A 31 -6.81 12.95 3.42
CA HIS A 31 -5.73 12.54 4.33
C HIS A 31 -6.24 12.38 5.76
N ALA A 32 -7.11 13.29 6.21
CA ALA A 32 -7.77 13.22 7.51
C ALA A 32 -8.58 11.93 7.70
N THR A 33 -9.31 11.49 6.67
CA THR A 33 -10.12 10.27 6.68
C THR A 33 -9.25 9.02 6.75
N VAL A 34 -8.15 8.98 5.98
CA VAL A 34 -7.17 7.87 6.05
C VAL A 34 -6.52 7.78 7.43
N ILE A 35 -6.12 8.91 8.01
CA ILE A 35 -5.54 8.96 9.37
C ILE A 35 -6.57 8.52 10.42
N PHE A 36 -7.82 8.98 10.31
CA PHE A 36 -8.91 8.57 11.20
C PHE A 36 -9.17 7.06 11.14
N HIS A 37 -9.16 6.45 9.95
CA HIS A 37 -9.32 4.99 9.81
C HIS A 37 -8.16 4.21 10.40
N LEU A 38 -6.93 4.65 10.17
CA LEU A 38 -5.75 4.07 10.82
C LEU A 38 -5.92 4.07 12.35
N GLN A 39 -6.41 5.17 12.94
CA GLN A 39 -6.66 5.25 14.38
C GLN A 39 -7.73 4.27 14.85
N GLN A 40 -8.83 4.10 14.09
CA GLN A 40 -9.90 3.16 14.44
C GLN A 40 -9.41 1.70 14.43
N VAL A 41 -8.70 1.31 13.37
CA VAL A 41 -8.17 -0.06 13.25
C VAL A 41 -7.13 -0.33 14.33
N LEU A 42 -6.18 0.59 14.56
CA LEU A 42 -5.18 0.44 15.61
C LEU A 42 -5.82 0.38 17.01
N SER A 43 -6.86 1.18 17.25
CA SER A 43 -7.62 1.16 18.52
C SER A 43 -8.30 -0.19 18.75
N HIS A 44 -8.86 -0.80 17.71
CA HIS A 44 -9.46 -2.13 17.81
C HIS A 44 -8.43 -3.20 18.23
N PHE A 45 -7.26 -3.22 17.59
CA PHE A 45 -6.20 -4.18 17.95
C PHE A 45 -5.63 -3.90 19.35
N ALA A 46 -5.44 -2.63 19.72
CA ALA A 46 -4.94 -2.25 21.04
C ALA A 46 -5.88 -2.71 22.17
N ARG A 47 -7.20 -2.57 22.01
CA ARG A 47 -8.20 -2.98 23.03
C ARG A 47 -8.18 -4.46 23.35
N GLN A 48 -7.74 -5.31 22.41
CA GLN A 48 -7.71 -6.76 22.61
C GLN A 48 -6.54 -7.22 23.48
N LYS A 49 -5.57 -6.35 23.80
CA LYS A 49 -4.40 -6.62 24.67
C LYS A 49 -3.53 -7.83 24.27
N LYS A 50 -3.82 -8.50 23.15
CA LYS A 50 -3.03 -9.59 22.57
C LYS A 50 -2.08 -9.13 21.47
N TYR A 51 -2.10 -7.86 21.09
CA TYR A 51 -1.28 -7.27 20.04
C TYR A 51 -0.39 -6.15 20.61
N ASP A 52 0.87 -6.08 20.20
CA ASP A 52 1.87 -5.18 20.81
C ASP A 52 2.74 -4.41 19.82
N LYS A 53 2.58 -4.64 18.51
CA LYS A 53 3.36 -3.94 17.48
C LYS A 53 2.56 -3.83 16.20
N PHE A 54 2.74 -2.71 15.50
CA PHE A 54 2.22 -2.50 14.15
C PHE A 54 3.30 -1.97 13.21
N TYR A 55 3.08 -2.13 11.91
CA TYR A 55 3.90 -1.57 10.83
C TYR A 55 2.98 -1.04 9.74
N ILE A 56 3.24 0.14 9.20
CA ILE A 56 2.46 0.72 8.10
C ILE A 56 3.23 0.55 6.80
N GLY A 57 2.54 0.14 5.73
CA GLY A 57 3.15 -0.02 4.42
C GLY A 57 2.20 0.31 3.27
N VAL A 58 2.78 0.48 2.10
CA VAL A 58 2.08 0.73 0.84
C VAL A 58 2.49 -0.30 -0.21
N THR A 59 1.54 -0.74 -1.03
CA THR A 59 1.79 -1.70 -2.11
C THR A 59 0.85 -1.46 -3.30
N ASN A 60 1.27 -1.87 -4.47
CA ASN A 60 0.45 -1.98 -5.68
C ASN A 60 -0.12 -3.41 -5.85
N ASP A 61 0.49 -4.40 -5.20
CA ASP A 61 0.09 -5.80 -5.21
C ASP A 61 0.11 -6.33 -3.77
N VAL A 62 -1.07 -6.66 -3.25
CA VAL A 62 -1.24 -7.13 -1.88
C VAL A 62 -0.69 -8.54 -1.72
N ASP A 63 -0.90 -9.43 -2.69
CA ASP A 63 -0.52 -10.84 -2.60
C ASP A 63 0.99 -11.03 -2.68
N THR A 64 1.63 -10.37 -3.65
CA THR A 64 3.10 -10.37 -3.77
C THR A 64 3.74 -9.76 -2.52
N ARG A 65 3.15 -8.69 -1.97
CA ARG A 65 3.66 -8.06 -0.75
C ARG A 65 3.48 -8.93 0.48
N LEU A 66 2.33 -9.60 0.61
CA LEU A 66 2.04 -10.54 1.69
C LEU A 66 3.05 -11.71 1.65
N ALA A 67 3.31 -12.28 0.47
CA ALA A 67 4.30 -13.33 0.29
C ALA A 67 5.72 -12.87 0.66
N SER A 68 6.08 -11.62 0.33
CA SER A 68 7.35 -11.03 0.77
C SER A 68 7.44 -10.88 2.30
N HIS A 69 6.41 -10.36 2.94
CA HIS A 69 6.39 -10.18 4.40
C HIS A 69 6.36 -11.50 5.17
N ARG A 70 5.73 -12.55 4.63
CA ARG A 70 5.80 -13.90 5.23
C ARG A 70 7.25 -14.39 5.38
N ARG A 71 8.13 -14.03 4.44
CA ARG A 71 9.56 -14.38 4.47
C ARG A 71 10.38 -13.43 5.35
N ASN A 72 10.11 -12.13 5.26
CA ASN A 72 10.98 -11.08 5.80
C ASN A 72 10.50 -10.48 7.14
N LYS A 73 9.25 -10.73 7.51
CA LYS A 73 8.58 -10.20 8.71
C LYS A 73 7.68 -11.28 9.38
N PRO A 74 8.23 -12.48 9.65
CA PRO A 74 7.45 -13.61 10.15
C PRO A 74 6.87 -13.37 11.56
N GLU A 75 7.31 -12.33 12.27
CA GLU A 75 6.79 -11.98 13.59
C GLU A 75 5.39 -11.37 13.55
N TYR A 76 4.93 -10.86 12.40
CA TYR A 76 3.60 -10.29 12.27
C TYR A 76 2.56 -11.37 11.98
N ARG A 77 1.35 -11.21 12.54
CA ARG A 77 0.24 -12.16 12.39
C ARG A 77 -0.72 -11.74 11.29
N TRP A 78 -1.07 -10.45 11.23
CA TRP A 78 -2.07 -9.94 10.29
C TRP A 78 -1.50 -8.92 9.34
N MET A 79 -1.97 -8.93 8.09
CA MET A 79 -1.92 -7.81 7.16
C MET A 79 -3.35 -7.30 6.94
N VAL A 80 -3.57 -6.02 7.21
CA VAL A 80 -4.89 -5.38 7.15
C VAL A 80 -4.83 -4.26 6.11
N PRO A 81 -5.49 -4.42 4.95
CA PRO A 81 -5.69 -3.33 4.01
C PRO A 81 -6.57 -2.25 4.65
N ILE A 82 -6.10 -1.01 4.63
CA ILE A 82 -6.77 0.16 5.25
C ILE A 82 -7.48 1.00 4.21
N TYR A 83 -6.83 1.20 3.06
CA TYR A 83 -7.35 2.01 1.97
C TYR A 83 -6.89 1.39 0.66
N GLU A 84 -7.83 1.22 -0.25
CA GLU A 84 -7.64 0.66 -1.58
C GLU A 84 -8.30 1.62 -2.57
N GLU A 85 -7.58 2.03 -3.61
CA GLU A 85 -8.17 2.84 -4.68
C GLU A 85 -8.73 1.92 -5.78
N ASP A 86 -10.02 2.12 -6.15
CA ASP A 86 -10.71 1.29 -7.15
C ASP A 86 -10.15 1.43 -8.57
N SER A 87 -9.41 2.52 -8.81
CA SER A 87 -8.72 2.81 -10.06
C SER A 87 -7.62 3.81 -9.77
N VAL A 88 -6.57 3.82 -10.59
CA VAL A 88 -5.48 4.82 -10.57
C VAL A 88 -6.08 6.22 -10.43
N ASN A 89 -6.06 6.79 -9.23
CA ASN A 89 -6.56 8.14 -9.03
C ASN A 89 -5.61 9.08 -9.76
N VAL A 90 -6.20 9.93 -10.59
CA VAL A 90 -5.55 10.89 -11.51
C VAL A 90 -4.70 11.95 -10.77
N SER A 91 -4.58 11.87 -9.43
CA SER A 91 -3.67 12.69 -8.63
C SER A 91 -2.20 12.23 -8.68
N ASN A 92 -1.91 11.09 -9.31
CA ASN A 92 -0.55 10.65 -9.58
C ASN A 92 0.03 11.30 -10.85
N ALA A 93 -0.24 12.59 -11.05
CA ALA A 93 0.19 13.33 -12.24
C ALA A 93 1.70 13.22 -12.51
N PHE A 94 2.51 13.10 -11.44
CA PHE A 94 3.96 12.86 -11.57
C PHE A 94 4.30 11.45 -12.03
N ASP A 95 3.61 10.41 -11.55
CA ASP A 95 3.85 9.02 -11.97
C ASP A 95 3.31 8.77 -13.39
N LEU A 96 2.19 9.41 -13.76
CA LEU A 96 1.67 9.41 -15.14
C LEU A 96 2.58 10.18 -16.10
N MET A 97 3.06 11.36 -15.69
CA MET A 97 4.05 12.14 -16.44
C MET A 97 5.37 11.38 -16.57
N GLU A 98 5.82 10.69 -15.51
CA GLU A 98 7.00 9.81 -15.55
C GLU A 98 6.77 8.68 -16.55
N GLN A 99 5.61 8.03 -16.51
CA GLN A 99 5.27 6.96 -17.44
C GLN A 99 5.20 7.46 -18.89
N GLU A 100 4.52 8.58 -19.15
CA GLU A 100 4.44 9.20 -20.47
C GLU A 100 5.82 9.63 -20.99
N ALA A 101 6.67 10.19 -20.12
CA ALA A 101 8.04 10.55 -20.48
C ALA A 101 8.89 9.31 -20.81
N ILE A 102 8.80 8.23 -20.02
CA ILE A 102 9.49 6.97 -20.30
C ILE A 102 8.99 6.36 -21.62
N ASP A 103 7.68 6.36 -21.87
CA ASP A 103 7.11 5.85 -23.12
C ASP A 103 7.59 6.68 -24.32
N TYR A 104 7.58 8.01 -24.20
CA TYR A 104 8.01 8.94 -25.25
C TYR A 104 9.51 8.80 -25.58
N PHE A 105 10.36 8.71 -24.54
CA PHE A 105 11.81 8.60 -24.71
C PHE A 105 12.32 7.15 -24.76
N ARG A 106 11.44 6.15 -24.89
CA ARG A 106 11.82 4.73 -24.84
C ARG A 106 12.87 4.35 -25.90
N SER A 107 12.83 4.97 -27.07
CA SER A 107 13.84 4.78 -28.14
C SER A 107 15.16 5.53 -27.89
N GLY A 108 15.30 6.17 -26.74
CA GLY A 108 16.36 7.12 -26.45
C GLY A 108 16.08 8.51 -27.01
N PHE A 109 16.95 9.46 -26.68
CA PHE A 109 16.91 10.84 -27.13
C PHE A 109 18.10 11.12 -28.04
N TYR A 110 17.84 11.66 -29.23
CA TYR A 110 18.87 12.07 -30.17
C TYR A 110 18.92 13.60 -30.21
N ASP A 111 20.08 14.18 -29.89
CA ASP A 111 20.29 15.62 -30.02
C ASP A 111 20.85 15.96 -31.41
N HIS A 112 20.07 16.70 -32.20
CA HIS A 112 20.47 17.06 -33.57
C HIS A 112 21.63 18.06 -33.63
N ASN A 113 21.89 18.80 -32.54
CA ASN A 113 22.94 19.82 -32.52
C ASN A 113 24.32 19.23 -32.23
N SER A 114 24.41 18.29 -31.28
CA SER A 114 25.66 17.60 -30.93
C SER A 114 25.88 16.29 -31.68
N GLY A 115 24.82 15.69 -32.25
CA GLY A 115 24.88 14.38 -32.91
C GLY A 115 24.91 13.19 -31.94
N GLU A 116 24.77 13.43 -30.64
CA GLU A 116 24.85 12.41 -29.60
C GLU A 116 23.48 11.75 -29.34
N HIS A 117 23.51 10.46 -28.96
CA HIS A 117 22.33 9.67 -28.61
C HIS A 117 22.40 9.18 -27.17
N LEU A 118 21.36 9.46 -26.39
CA LEU A 118 21.19 8.98 -25.02
C LEU A 118 20.16 7.86 -24.99
N VAL A 119 20.55 6.71 -24.45
CA VAL A 119 19.66 5.55 -24.31
C VAL A 119 18.80 5.68 -23.05
N CYS A 120 17.51 5.39 -23.15
CA CYS A 120 16.62 5.32 -21.99
C CYS A 120 16.89 4.02 -21.20
N GLY A 121 17.32 4.15 -19.94
CA GLY A 121 17.64 3.02 -19.06
C GLY A 121 16.45 2.52 -18.22
N ASN A 122 15.27 3.12 -18.35
CA ASN A 122 14.08 2.73 -17.60
C ASN A 122 13.51 1.41 -18.12
N GLY A 123 12.98 0.58 -17.22
CA GLY A 123 12.23 -0.61 -17.61
C GLY A 123 10.94 -0.27 -18.38
N PRO A 124 10.20 -1.28 -18.90
CA PRO A 124 9.04 -1.08 -19.78
C PRO A 124 7.86 -0.31 -19.17
N ARG A 125 7.91 0.06 -17.88
CA ARG A 125 6.92 0.89 -17.17
C ARG A 125 7.64 1.70 -16.09
N GLY A 126 7.23 2.95 -15.88
CA GLY A 126 7.61 3.74 -14.70
C GLY A 126 7.14 3.08 -13.39
N ALA A 127 7.38 3.73 -12.25
CA ALA A 127 6.92 3.18 -10.98
C ALA A 127 5.38 3.06 -10.99
N SER A 128 4.84 1.86 -10.70
CA SER A 128 3.38 1.68 -10.66
C SER A 128 2.77 2.47 -9.49
N PRO A 129 1.61 3.14 -9.69
CA PRO A 129 0.88 3.80 -8.62
C PRO A 129 0.67 2.87 -7.42
N LYS A 130 0.89 3.38 -6.21
CA LYS A 130 0.68 2.60 -4.97
C LYS A 130 -0.81 2.62 -4.64
N MET A 131 -1.50 1.52 -4.93
CA MET A 131 -2.98 1.45 -4.86
C MET A 131 -3.53 0.98 -3.50
N CYS A 132 -2.67 0.55 -2.57
CA CYS A 132 -3.10 0.03 -1.28
C CYS A 132 -2.21 0.51 -0.12
N LEU A 133 -2.83 1.13 0.88
CA LEU A 133 -2.27 1.34 2.21
C LEU A 133 -2.69 0.17 3.10
N TYR A 134 -1.74 -0.45 3.80
CA TYR A 134 -1.99 -1.53 4.74
C TYR A 134 -1.22 -1.34 6.04
N ILE A 135 -1.63 -2.09 7.06
CA ILE A 135 -0.85 -2.28 8.28
C ILE A 135 -0.57 -3.76 8.51
N LEU A 136 0.58 -4.06 9.11
CA LEU A 136 0.84 -5.35 9.72
C LEU A 136 0.62 -5.25 11.23
N ILE A 137 0.01 -6.27 11.84
CA ILE A 137 -0.20 -6.37 13.28
C ILE A 137 0.50 -7.61 13.83
N ARG A 138 1.31 -7.43 14.88
CA ARG A 138 1.96 -8.52 15.60
C ARG A 138 1.15 -8.92 16.81
N GLU A 139 0.92 -10.23 16.93
CA GLU A 139 0.38 -10.84 18.14
C GLU A 139 1.50 -11.12 19.15
N ILE A 140 1.23 -10.85 20.42
CA ILE A 140 2.14 -11.12 21.53
C ILE A 140 2.40 -12.63 21.57
N PRO A 141 3.66 -13.08 21.48
CA PRO A 141 4.01 -14.48 21.60
C PRO A 141 3.51 -15.06 22.93
N PRO A 142 3.01 -16.31 22.95
CA PRO A 142 2.53 -16.94 24.19
C PRO A 142 3.55 -16.89 25.33
N SER A 143 4.85 -17.00 25.00
CA SER A 143 5.97 -16.94 25.95
C SER A 143 6.16 -15.59 26.64
N LYS A 144 5.54 -14.51 26.15
CA LYS A 144 5.59 -13.17 26.74
C LYS A 144 4.31 -12.77 27.47
N ARG A 145 3.28 -13.61 27.49
CA ARG A 145 2.07 -13.43 28.32
C ARG A 145 2.40 -13.79 29.76
N LYS A 146 3.22 -12.98 30.45
CA LYS A 146 3.32 -13.07 31.91
C LYS A 146 2.04 -12.45 32.49
N THR A 147 1.39 -13.24 33.35
CA THR A 147 0.26 -12.91 34.24
C THR A 147 0.31 -11.52 34.80
#